data_AF-A0A1B6F221-F1
#
_entry.id   AF-A0A1B6F221-F1
#
_cell.length_a   1.000
_cell.length_b   1.000
_cell.length_c   1.000
_cell.angle_alpha   90.00
_cell.angle_beta   90.00
_cell.angle_gamma   90.00
#
_symmetry.space_group_name_H-M   'P 1'
#
loop_
_entity.id
_entity.type
_entity.pdbx_description
1 polymer ?
#
loop_
_entity_poly.entity_id
_entity_poly.type
_entity_poly.pdbx_seq_one_letter_code
_entity_poly.pdbx_strand_id
1 'polypeptide(L)'
;SVKGAVLSKDKFKYYSIQGNNALWNFPFCSDKFPFEEHITTHGDFDRRWPLPKTNLGLNLRFFIRGFHTALLELKVAAMLQFPSVQLTLVNSKMDNLTTLTVKEDSNSERSVLKKTDFNISLSYWEWEEFVLNVDGPSLELFWVKDSRPVSVLHLTYPTIKSCKWY
;
A
#
# COMPACT_ATOMS: atom_id res chain seq x y z
N SER A 1 11.19 -2.90 31.56
CA SER A 1 10.13 -2.05 31.01
C SER A 1 10.50 -1.68 29.59
N VAL A 2 9.97 -2.41 28.60
CA VAL A 2 10.25 -2.13 27.18
C VAL A 2 9.37 -0.96 26.78
N LYS A 3 9.99 0.21 26.55
CA LYS A 3 9.30 1.40 26.04
C LYS A 3 8.64 1.02 24.70
N GLY A 4 7.31 0.98 24.68
CA GLY A 4 6.55 0.79 23.45
C GLY A 4 6.94 1.89 22.45
N ALA A 5 7.49 1.49 21.31
CA ALA A 5 7.94 2.40 20.28
C ALA A 5 6.74 3.18 19.73
N VAL A 6 6.65 4.46 20.09
CA VAL A 6 5.66 5.41 19.57
C VAL A 6 5.75 5.43 18.04
N LEU A 7 4.62 5.30 17.34
CA LEU A 7 4.54 5.57 15.91
C LEU A 7 4.73 7.08 15.71
N SER A 8 5.92 7.46 15.28
CA SER A 8 6.11 8.76 14.63
C SER A 8 5.61 8.66 13.19
N LYS A 9 5.22 9.80 12.63
CA LYS A 9 4.88 10.05 11.21
C LYS A 9 5.86 9.46 10.18
N ASP A 10 7.02 8.97 10.63
CA ASP A 10 8.13 8.47 9.83
C ASP A 10 8.37 6.94 9.93
N LYS A 11 7.40 6.16 10.43
CA LYS A 11 7.59 4.70 10.54
C LYS A 11 7.70 4.03 9.19
N PHE A 12 6.88 4.38 8.19
CA PHE A 12 7.06 3.87 6.84
C PHE A 12 7.99 4.80 6.06
N LYS A 13 8.97 4.21 5.38
CA LYS A 13 9.93 4.96 4.57
C LYS A 13 10.00 4.46 3.14
N TYR A 14 9.54 3.24 2.91
CA TYR A 14 9.63 2.57 1.62
C TYR A 14 8.32 1.88 1.30
N TYR A 15 8.12 1.63 0.02
CA TYR A 15 7.09 0.74 -0.46
C TYR A 15 7.64 -0.22 -1.52
N SER A 16 6.98 -1.36 -1.69
CA SER A 16 7.18 -2.29 -2.78
C SER A 16 5.84 -2.68 -3.38
N ILE A 17 5.87 -3.16 -4.61
CA ILE A 17 4.70 -3.66 -5.32
C ILE A 17 4.87 -5.14 -5.59
N GLN A 18 3.78 -5.88 -5.52
CA GLN A 18 3.70 -7.27 -5.94
C GLN A 18 2.32 -7.49 -6.55
N GLY A 19 2.10 -8.65 -7.16
CA GLY A 19 0.80 -8.95 -7.74
C GLY A 19 0.87 -10.06 -8.75
N ASN A 20 -0.30 -10.58 -9.09
CA ASN A 20 -0.48 -11.55 -10.14
C ASN A 20 -1.12 -10.86 -11.34
N ASN A 21 -0.30 -10.59 -12.36
CA ASN A 21 -0.69 -9.88 -13.58
C ASN A 21 -1.25 -8.48 -13.31
N ALA A 22 -0.50 -7.70 -12.52
CA ALA A 22 -0.77 -6.29 -12.28
C ALA A 22 0.29 -5.41 -12.96
N LEU A 23 -0.18 -4.33 -13.58
CA LEU A 23 0.62 -3.26 -14.15
C LEU A 23 0.46 -2.04 -13.26
N TRP A 24 1.58 -1.40 -12.96
CA TRP A 24 1.67 -0.26 -12.08
C TRP A 24 2.28 0.90 -12.84
N ASN A 25 1.73 2.08 -12.66
CA ASN A 25 2.34 3.32 -13.08
C ASN A 25 2.38 4.27 -11.89
N PHE A 26 3.53 4.93 -11.70
CA PHE A 26 3.68 5.94 -10.67
C PHE A 26 4.02 7.28 -11.33
N PRO A 27 3.29 8.36 -11.02
CA PRO A 27 3.47 9.65 -11.67
C PRO A 27 4.66 10.44 -11.16
N PHE A 28 5.50 9.89 -10.28
CA PHE A 28 6.73 10.57 -9.87
C PHE A 28 7.78 10.41 -10.97
N CYS A 29 8.18 11.53 -11.54
CA CYS A 29 9.27 11.61 -12.49
C CYS A 29 10.41 12.43 -11.90
N SER A 30 11.63 11.93 -12.03
CA SER A 30 12.84 12.70 -11.84
C SER A 30 13.88 12.24 -12.85
N ASP A 31 14.94 13.01 -13.05
CA ASP A 31 16.07 12.59 -13.91
C ASP A 31 16.68 11.24 -13.47
N LYS A 32 16.46 10.84 -12.19
CA LYS A 32 16.92 9.56 -11.62
C LYS A 32 15.90 8.43 -11.73
N PHE A 33 14.62 8.75 -11.97
CA PHE A 33 13.50 7.81 -12.03
C PHE A 33 12.55 8.27 -13.14
N PRO A 34 12.80 7.90 -14.41
CA PRO A 34 11.89 8.22 -15.50
C PRO A 34 10.56 7.48 -15.33
N PHE A 35 9.53 7.87 -16.09
CA PHE A 35 8.26 7.17 -16.12
C PHE A 35 8.48 5.72 -16.54
N GLU A 36 8.35 4.80 -15.59
CA GLU A 36 8.45 3.36 -15.82
C GLU A 36 7.10 2.72 -15.49
N GLU A 37 6.55 1.98 -16.44
CA GLU A 37 5.50 1.00 -16.14
C GLU A 37 6.17 -0.23 -15.51
N HIS A 38 5.60 -0.72 -14.41
CA HIS A 38 6.09 -1.92 -13.74
C HIS A 38 5.08 -3.05 -13.86
N ILE A 39 5.55 -4.23 -14.27
CA ILE A 39 4.71 -5.42 -14.41
C ILE A 39 5.09 -6.41 -13.31
N THR A 40 4.11 -6.88 -12.55
CA THR A 40 4.28 -7.93 -11.53
C THR A 40 3.56 -9.19 -11.95
N THR A 41 4.29 -10.29 -12.14
CA THR A 41 3.76 -11.57 -12.64
C THR A 41 3.78 -12.71 -11.62
N HIS A 42 4.42 -12.56 -10.46
CA HIS A 42 4.33 -13.44 -9.28
C HIS A 42 5.07 -12.81 -8.08
N GLY A 43 4.92 -13.38 -6.88
CA GLY A 43 5.26 -12.80 -5.57
C GLY A 43 6.70 -12.38 -5.27
N ASP A 44 7.63 -12.41 -6.23
CA ASP A 44 9.06 -12.18 -5.98
C ASP A 44 9.57 -10.80 -6.41
N PHE A 45 8.65 -9.86 -6.64
CA PHE A 45 9.06 -8.48 -6.93
C PHE A 45 9.50 -7.78 -5.63
N ASP A 46 10.83 -7.65 -5.44
CA ASP A 46 11.43 -7.05 -4.24
C ASP A 46 12.10 -5.69 -4.49
N ARG A 47 11.72 -4.98 -5.57
CA ARG A 47 12.17 -3.59 -5.74
C ARG A 47 11.41 -2.72 -4.75
N ARG A 48 12.18 -1.92 -4.00
CA ARG A 48 11.67 -1.01 -2.99
C ARG A 48 12.02 0.42 -3.37
N TRP A 49 11.04 1.31 -3.26
CA TRP A 49 11.20 2.73 -3.52
C TRP A 49 10.93 3.54 -2.26
N PRO A 50 11.58 4.70 -2.10
CA PRO A 50 11.27 5.60 -1.01
C PRO A 50 9.83 6.11 -1.15
N LEU A 51 9.09 6.16 -0.04
CA LEU A 51 7.77 6.79 0.00
C LEU A 51 7.93 8.31 -0.14
N PRO A 52 7.22 8.96 -1.08
CA PRO A 52 7.31 10.40 -1.23
C PRO A 52 6.83 11.13 0.02
N LYS A 53 7.64 12.08 0.50
CA LYS A 53 7.32 12.94 1.65
C LYS A 53 6.74 14.26 1.17
N THR A 54 5.70 14.71 1.87
CA THR A 54 5.08 16.03 1.73
C THR A 54 5.11 16.75 3.07
N ASN A 55 4.75 18.03 3.09
CA ASN A 55 4.63 18.79 4.34
C ASN A 55 3.57 18.19 5.29
N LEU A 56 2.55 17.52 4.74
CA LEU A 56 1.43 16.96 5.49
C LEU A 56 1.66 15.52 5.95
N GLY A 57 2.52 14.76 5.27
CA GLY A 57 2.71 13.33 5.53
C GLY A 57 3.42 12.64 4.38
N LEU A 58 3.30 11.31 4.34
CA LEU A 58 3.63 10.52 3.16
C LEU A 58 2.41 10.51 2.25
N ASN A 59 2.64 10.71 0.95
CA ASN A 59 1.60 10.64 -0.06
C ASN A 59 2.14 9.81 -1.22
N LEU A 60 1.42 8.76 -1.58
CA LEU A 60 1.74 7.93 -2.72
C LEU A 60 0.54 7.90 -3.67
N ARG A 61 0.70 8.55 -4.82
CA ARG A 61 -0.22 8.45 -5.94
C ARG A 61 0.26 7.35 -6.88
N PHE A 62 -0.65 6.50 -7.35
CA PHE A 62 -0.32 5.38 -8.22
C PHE A 62 -1.51 4.97 -9.08
N PHE A 63 -1.23 4.39 -10.23
CA PHE A 63 -2.22 3.85 -11.15
C PHE A 63 -2.03 2.34 -11.29
N ILE A 64 -3.12 1.60 -11.30
CA ILE A 64 -3.10 0.14 -11.43
C ILE A 64 -4.08 -0.28 -12.50
N ARG A 65 -3.65 -1.23 -13.33
CA ARG A 65 -4.54 -2.10 -14.10
C ARG A 65 -4.10 -3.54 -13.91
N GLY A 66 -5.01 -4.49 -13.85
CA GLY A 66 -4.63 -5.87 -13.57
C GLY A 66 -5.76 -6.88 -13.60
N PHE A 67 -5.41 -8.15 -13.80
CA PHE A 67 -6.38 -9.24 -13.91
C PHE A 67 -6.80 -9.84 -12.57
N HIS A 68 -5.89 -9.96 -11.60
CA HIS A 68 -6.16 -10.70 -10.37
C HIS A 68 -5.89 -9.88 -9.12
N THR A 69 -4.63 -9.64 -8.82
CA THR A 69 -4.26 -9.05 -7.53
C THR A 69 -3.15 -8.04 -7.70
N ALA A 70 -3.31 -6.90 -7.02
CA ALA A 70 -2.30 -5.88 -6.88
C ALA A 70 -2.03 -5.69 -5.39
N LEU A 71 -0.77 -5.87 -5.00
CA LEU A 71 -0.31 -5.78 -3.63
C LEU A 71 0.66 -4.62 -3.51
N LEU A 72 0.44 -3.76 -2.52
CA LEU A 72 1.37 -2.70 -2.17
C LEU A 72 1.81 -2.89 -0.72
N GLU A 73 3.10 -3.09 -0.51
CA GLU A 73 3.65 -3.24 0.83
C GLU A 73 4.32 -1.94 1.29
N LEU A 74 4.02 -1.51 2.51
CA LEU A 74 4.71 -0.43 3.21
C LEU A 74 5.75 -1.02 4.15
N LYS A 75 6.97 -0.46 4.11
CA LYS A 75 8.13 -0.95 4.87
C LYS A 75 8.79 0.17 5.65
N VAL A 76 9.33 -0.19 6.81
CA VAL A 76 10.08 0.71 7.69
C VAL A 76 11.47 1.02 7.14
N ALA A 77 12.12 0.04 6.51
CA ALA A 77 13.44 0.19 5.92
C ALA A 77 13.57 -0.67 4.65
N ALA A 78 14.44 -0.26 3.73
CA ALA A 78 14.65 -0.94 2.46
C ALA A 78 15.24 -2.35 2.59
N MET A 79 15.89 -2.69 3.71
CA MET A 79 16.49 -4.01 3.93
C MET A 79 15.65 -4.91 4.85
N LEU A 80 14.59 -4.38 5.45
CA LEU A 80 13.77 -5.12 6.39
C LEU A 80 12.54 -5.70 5.67
N GLN A 81 12.38 -7.01 5.76
CA GLN A 81 11.18 -7.69 5.25
C GLN A 81 9.97 -7.48 6.17
N PHE A 82 10.21 -7.34 7.47
CA PHE A 82 9.20 -7.22 8.51
C PHE A 82 9.55 -6.07 9.49
N PRO A 83 8.55 -5.45 10.14
CA PRO A 83 7.11 -5.63 9.92
C PRO A 83 6.68 -5.14 8.52
N SER A 84 5.69 -5.81 7.93
CA SER A 84 5.15 -5.50 6.60
C SER A 84 3.66 -5.16 6.69
N VAL A 85 3.28 -3.98 6.21
CA VAL A 85 1.86 -3.66 5.98
C VAL A 85 1.55 -3.84 4.50
N GLN A 86 0.58 -4.67 4.19
CA GLN A 86 0.19 -4.94 2.81
C GLN A 86 -1.23 -4.46 2.56
N LEU A 87 -1.35 -3.57 1.59
CA LEU A 87 -2.60 -3.26 0.90
C LEU A 87 -2.78 -4.27 -0.23
N THR A 88 -3.92 -4.97 -0.21
CA THR A 88 -4.30 -5.94 -1.24
C THR A 88 -5.54 -5.40 -1.94
N LEU A 89 -5.43 -5.24 -3.25
CA LEU A 89 -6.53 -4.94 -4.16
C LEU A 89 -6.78 -6.19 -5.00
N VAL A 90 -7.98 -6.78 -4.88
CA VAL A 90 -8.35 -8.01 -5.57
C VAL A 90 -9.42 -7.71 -6.61
N ASN A 91 -9.17 -8.15 -7.84
CA ASN A 91 -10.18 -8.28 -8.87
C ASN A 91 -10.76 -9.69 -8.80
N SER A 92 -11.93 -9.82 -8.21
CA SER A 92 -12.66 -11.09 -8.22
C SER A 92 -14.14 -10.79 -8.27
N LYS A 93 -14.83 -11.29 -9.30
CA LYS A 93 -16.29 -11.33 -9.36
C LYS A 93 -16.93 -12.00 -8.12
N MET A 94 -16.15 -12.73 -7.31
CA MET A 94 -16.59 -13.40 -6.10
C MET A 94 -16.18 -12.70 -4.79
N ASP A 95 -15.11 -11.89 -4.78
CA ASP A 95 -14.57 -11.22 -3.58
C ASP A 95 -13.85 -9.92 -3.98
N ASN A 96 -14.60 -8.84 -4.26
CA ASN A 96 -14.05 -7.50 -4.53
C ASN A 96 -13.56 -6.86 -3.24
N LEU A 97 -12.48 -7.41 -2.72
CA LEU A 97 -12.04 -7.13 -1.37
C LEU A 97 -10.75 -6.35 -1.33
N THR A 98 -10.86 -5.13 -0.83
CA THR A 98 -9.68 -4.36 -0.42
C THR A 98 -9.36 -4.69 1.03
N THR A 99 -8.15 -5.19 1.28
CA THR A 99 -7.69 -5.51 2.63
C THR A 99 -6.40 -4.78 2.95
N LEU A 100 -6.30 -4.31 4.19
CA LEU A 100 -5.02 -3.95 4.79
C LEU A 100 -4.68 -4.98 5.86
N THR A 101 -3.48 -5.52 5.75
CA THR A 101 -2.98 -6.55 6.65
C THR A 101 -1.60 -6.20 7.15
N VAL A 102 -1.20 -6.78 8.28
CA VAL A 102 0.15 -6.66 8.84
C VAL A 102 0.75 -8.04 9.06
N LYS A 103 2.04 -8.20 8.76
CA LYS A 103 2.85 -9.33 9.21
C LYS A 103 3.99 -8.79 10.05
N GLU A 104 4.00 -9.13 11.33
CA GLU A 104 4.91 -8.53 12.32
C GLU A 104 6.32 -9.08 12.20
N ASP A 105 6.50 -10.37 11.97
CA ASP A 105 7.77 -11.07 11.81
C ASP A 105 7.63 -12.29 10.87
N SER A 106 8.72 -13.01 10.61
CA SER A 106 8.73 -14.16 9.68
C SER A 106 7.79 -15.29 10.09
N ASN A 107 7.64 -15.50 11.40
CA ASN A 107 6.90 -16.61 12.01
C ASN A 107 5.44 -16.24 12.32
N SER A 108 5.13 -14.94 12.37
CA SER A 108 3.78 -14.45 12.59
C SER A 108 2.87 -14.70 11.39
N GLU A 109 1.61 -15.02 11.66
CA GLU A 109 0.57 -14.99 10.65
C GLU A 109 0.21 -13.55 10.28
N ARG A 110 -0.22 -13.36 9.04
CA ARG A 110 -0.64 -12.05 8.54
C ARG A 110 -2.02 -11.71 9.14
N SER A 111 -2.07 -10.70 9.99
CA SER A 111 -3.28 -10.24 10.67
C SER A 111 -4.02 -9.19 9.86
N VAL A 112 -5.35 -9.26 9.80
CA VAL A 112 -6.18 -8.27 9.10
C VAL A 112 -6.37 -7.04 9.98
N LEU A 113 -5.95 -5.87 9.48
CA LEU A 113 -6.16 -4.59 10.14
C LEU A 113 -7.50 -3.96 9.73
N LYS A 114 -7.83 -4.05 8.44
CA LYS A 114 -9.08 -3.55 7.89
C LYS A 114 -9.44 -4.31 6.62
N LYS A 115 -10.74 -4.55 6.45
CA LYS A 115 -11.35 -5.18 5.29
C LYS A 115 -12.50 -4.30 4.85
N THR A 116 -12.65 -4.07 3.54
CA THR A 116 -13.73 -3.26 2.97
C THR A 116 -14.20 -3.88 1.66
N ASP A 117 -15.51 -4.04 1.53
CA ASP A 117 -16.19 -4.57 0.35
C ASP A 117 -16.42 -3.44 -0.68
N PHE A 118 -15.39 -2.62 -0.86
CA PHE A 118 -15.45 -1.49 -1.76
C PHE A 118 -15.22 -2.00 -3.19
N ASN A 119 -16.24 -1.82 -4.03
CA ASN A 119 -16.40 -2.49 -5.32
C ASN A 119 -15.49 -1.89 -6.43
N ILE A 120 -14.18 -1.86 -6.19
CA ILE A 120 -13.17 -1.60 -7.21
C ILE A 120 -12.92 -2.93 -7.92
N SER A 121 -13.39 -3.05 -9.16
CA SER A 121 -12.94 -4.12 -10.04
C SER A 121 -11.73 -3.60 -10.79
N LEU A 122 -10.53 -4.07 -10.46
CA LEU A 122 -9.36 -3.71 -11.28
C LEU A 122 -9.63 -4.18 -12.71
N SER A 123 -9.56 -3.29 -13.68
CA SER A 123 -9.65 -3.66 -15.09
C SER A 123 -8.24 -3.93 -15.63
N TYR A 124 -8.10 -4.82 -16.60
CA TYR A 124 -6.87 -4.86 -17.41
C TYR A 124 -6.83 -3.74 -18.45
N TRP A 125 -7.99 -3.26 -18.88
CA TRP A 125 -8.13 -2.31 -19.97
C TRP A 125 -8.07 -0.86 -19.52
N GLU A 126 -8.42 -0.60 -18.26
CA GLU A 126 -8.55 0.75 -17.70
C GLU A 126 -7.59 0.91 -16.53
N TRP A 127 -6.95 2.08 -16.47
CA TRP A 127 -6.10 2.46 -15.35
C TRP A 127 -6.96 3.03 -14.22
N GLU A 128 -6.82 2.45 -13.05
CA GLU A 128 -7.46 2.93 -11.83
C GLU A 128 -6.47 3.75 -11.01
N GLU A 129 -6.87 4.96 -10.64
CA GLU A 129 -6.02 5.88 -9.87
C GLU A 129 -6.28 5.76 -8.37
N PHE A 130 -5.22 5.66 -7.59
CA PHE A 130 -5.26 5.62 -6.14
C PHE A 130 -4.32 6.65 -5.51
N VAL A 131 -4.73 7.11 -4.33
CA VAL A 131 -3.90 7.96 -3.46
C VAL A 131 -3.89 7.33 -2.07
N LEU A 132 -2.69 6.97 -1.62
CA LEU A 132 -2.44 6.52 -0.25
C LEU A 132 -1.80 7.66 0.55
N ASN A 133 -2.45 8.03 1.64
CA ASN A 133 -1.96 9.02 2.60
C ASN A 133 -1.54 8.33 3.90
N VAL A 134 -0.39 8.72 4.43
CA VAL A 134 0.05 8.38 5.79
C VAL A 134 0.53 9.65 6.47
N ASP A 135 -0.25 10.19 7.39
CA ASP A 135 0.01 11.49 8.03
C ASP A 135 0.50 11.38 9.48
N GLY A 136 0.65 10.16 9.98
CA GLY A 136 1.04 9.86 11.36
C GLY A 136 -0.10 9.25 12.16
N PRO A 137 -1.21 9.98 12.38
CA PRO A 137 -2.36 9.43 13.09
C PRO A 137 -3.27 8.56 12.21
N SER A 138 -3.10 8.57 10.90
CA SER A 138 -3.96 7.83 9.99
C SER A 138 -3.21 7.26 8.79
N LEU A 139 -3.80 6.17 8.27
CA LEU A 139 -3.52 5.64 6.95
C LEU A 139 -4.84 5.62 6.18
N GLU A 140 -4.87 6.32 5.05
CA GLU A 140 -6.07 6.47 4.24
C GLU A 140 -5.78 6.12 2.78
N LEU A 141 -6.65 5.32 2.18
CA LEU A 141 -6.64 5.01 0.76
C LEU A 141 -7.85 5.64 0.10
N PHE A 142 -7.59 6.41 -0.95
CA PHE A 142 -8.60 6.98 -1.83
C PHE A 142 -8.49 6.35 -3.21
N TRP A 143 -9.65 6.07 -3.82
CA TRP A 143 -9.78 5.81 -5.25
C TRP A 143 -10.23 7.09 -5.93
N VAL A 144 -9.55 7.52 -6.99
CA VAL A 144 -9.87 8.76 -7.70
C VAL A 144 -10.65 8.42 -8.95
N LYS A 145 -11.96 8.68 -8.91
CA LYS A 145 -12.87 8.49 -10.06
C LYS A 145 -13.40 9.83 -10.53
N ASP A 146 -13.31 10.11 -11.84
CA ASP A 146 -13.78 11.38 -12.43
C ASP A 146 -13.23 12.62 -11.70
N SER A 147 -11.94 12.57 -11.35
CA SER A 147 -11.23 13.60 -10.55
C SER A 147 -11.78 13.82 -9.13
N ARG A 148 -12.57 12.87 -8.60
CA ARG A 148 -13.11 12.91 -7.23
C ARG A 148 -12.50 11.79 -6.38
N PRO A 149 -11.84 12.11 -5.26
CA PRO A 149 -11.36 11.09 -4.34
C PRO A 149 -12.53 10.48 -3.57
N VAL A 150 -12.61 9.15 -3.57
CA VAL A 150 -13.56 8.36 -2.79
C VAL A 150 -12.78 7.55 -1.76
N SER A 151 -13.10 7.72 -0.49
CA SER A 151 -12.43 6.97 0.59
C SER A 151 -12.76 5.48 0.49
N VAL A 152 -11.73 4.67 0.29
CA VAL A 152 -11.82 3.20 0.23
C VAL A 152 -11.58 2.62 1.60
N LEU A 153 -10.51 3.08 2.27
CA LEU A 153 -10.04 2.54 3.52
C LEU A 153 -9.49 3.67 4.40
N HIS A 154 -9.85 3.65 5.67
CA HIS A 154 -9.28 4.52 6.69
C HIS A 154 -8.95 3.69 7.93
N LEU A 155 -7.70 3.79 8.38
CA LEU A 155 -7.19 3.27 9.63
C LEU A 155 -6.62 4.36 10.51
N THR A 156 -6.97 4.30 11.78
CA THR A 156 -6.54 5.25 12.81
C THR A 156 -5.33 4.75 13.59
N TYR A 157 -4.65 5.68 14.24
CA TYR A 157 -3.47 5.48 15.06
C TYR A 157 -3.59 4.35 16.09
N PRO A 158 -4.70 4.18 16.85
CA PRO A 158 -4.82 3.09 17.82
C PRO A 158 -4.62 1.70 17.19
N THR A 159 -5.20 1.46 16.01
CA THR A 159 -5.11 0.17 15.29
C THR A 159 -3.71 -0.05 14.73
N ILE A 160 -3.06 1.00 14.26
CA ILE A 160 -1.68 0.91 13.76
C ILE A 160 -0.71 0.71 14.94
N LYS A 161 -0.97 1.35 16.09
CA LYS A 161 -0.17 1.24 17.31
C LYS A 161 -0.25 -0.14 17.96
N SER A 162 -1.36 -0.86 17.82
CA SER A 162 -1.45 -2.24 18.35
C SER A 162 -0.51 -3.22 17.64
N CYS A 163 0.00 -2.89 16.45
CA CYS A 163 0.97 -3.73 15.77
C CYS A 163 2.37 -3.56 16.39
N LYS A 164 3.16 -4.63 16.41
CA LYS A 164 4.57 -4.58 16.84
C LYS A 164 5.46 -4.04 15.73
N TRP A 165 6.12 -2.94 16.05
CA TRP A 165 7.10 -2.26 15.19
C TRP A 165 8.41 -2.20 15.97
N TYR A 166 9.30 -3.15 15.75
CA TYR A 166 10.62 -3.16 16.40
C TYR A 166 11.60 -2.21 15.69
#